data_AF-A0A218YWC5-F1
#
_entry.id   AF-A0A218YWC5-F1
#
_cell.length_a   1.000
_cell.length_b   1.000
_cell.length_c   1.000
_cell.angle_alpha   90.00
_cell.angle_beta   90.00
_cell.angle_gamma   90.00
#
_symmetry.space_group_name_H-M   'P 1'
#
loop_
_entity.id
_entity.type
_entity.pdbx_description
1 polymer ?
#
loop_
_entity_poly.entity_id
_entity_poly.type
_entity_poly.pdbx_seq_one_letter_code
_entity_poly.pdbx_strand_id
1 'polypeptide(L)'
;MPINEMALKSLAIQPTHATSDKAYALDRLGPERLADPPYRMASFFSGSESPPASTSQSKLAGPVLGSNVPVELPSPSEGICAAVARLNPYTGTSLSGPGGWHPEQARESEPALLGFARNAAYGWERERETGAIEMRYWAGWVVLDRDFWLDATGKGLRDVRVRDLGRGEEGVSC
;
A
#
# COMPACT_ATOMS: atom_id res chain seq x y z
N MET A 1 24.32 -23.00 6.39
CA MET A 1 23.74 -22.92 5.03
C MET A 1 23.07 -21.56 4.95
N PRO A 2 23.52 -20.64 4.07
CA PRO A 2 22.85 -19.36 3.92
C PRO A 2 21.46 -19.60 3.30
N ILE A 3 20.48 -18.85 3.79
CA ILE A 3 19.13 -18.83 3.24
C ILE A 3 19.26 -18.40 1.77
N ASN A 4 19.03 -19.35 0.87
CA ASN A 4 19.02 -19.17 -0.57
C ASN A 4 18.13 -17.98 -0.96
N GLU A 5 18.55 -17.24 -1.99
CA GLU A 5 17.86 -16.15 -2.69
C GLU A 5 16.56 -16.58 -3.41
N MET A 6 15.80 -17.52 -2.83
CA MET A 6 14.51 -18.00 -3.31
C MET A 6 13.55 -18.18 -2.12
N ALA A 7 13.08 -17.08 -1.51
CA ALA A 7 11.78 -17.03 -0.80
C ALA A 7 11.57 -15.66 -0.12
N LEU A 8 11.41 -14.61 -0.91
CA LEU A 8 10.41 -13.57 -0.61
C LEU A 8 10.07 -12.90 -1.94
N LYS A 9 9.29 -13.58 -2.79
CA LYS A 9 8.61 -12.91 -3.89
C LYS A 9 7.58 -11.98 -3.24
N SER A 10 8.03 -10.78 -2.86
CA SER A 10 7.33 -9.69 -2.17
C SER A 10 6.62 -10.02 -0.85
N LEU A 11 6.95 -9.28 0.20
CA LEU A 11 6.11 -9.18 1.40
C LEU A 11 4.79 -8.51 1.03
N ALA A 12 3.65 -9.14 1.35
CA ALA A 12 2.33 -8.55 1.18
C ALA A 12 1.76 -8.12 2.54
N ILE A 13 1.39 -6.85 2.66
CA ILE A 13 0.81 -6.26 3.88
C ILE A 13 -0.58 -5.72 3.56
N GLN A 14 -1.51 -5.86 4.50
CA GLN A 14 -2.86 -5.32 4.36
C GLN A 14 -3.08 -4.19 5.37
N PRO A 15 -2.96 -2.92 4.96
CA PRO A 15 -2.90 -1.79 5.89
C PRO A 15 -4.12 -1.63 6.79
N THR A 16 -5.30 -1.97 6.28
CA THR A 16 -6.57 -1.88 7.01
C THR A 16 -6.58 -2.72 8.28
N HIS A 17 -5.93 -3.90 8.28
CA HIS A 17 -5.76 -4.76 9.46
C HIS A 17 -5.04 -4.04 10.60
N ALA A 18 -4.11 -3.13 10.29
CA ALA A 18 -3.50 -2.34 11.36
C ALA A 18 -4.51 -1.44 12.07
N THR A 19 -5.57 -1.01 11.40
CA THR A 19 -6.57 -0.11 11.98
C THR A 19 -7.73 -0.87 12.64
N SER A 20 -8.09 -2.05 12.13
CA SER A 20 -9.14 -2.91 12.68
C SER A 20 -8.62 -3.78 13.84
N ASP A 21 -7.40 -4.33 13.75
CA ASP A 21 -6.82 -5.20 14.78
C ASP A 21 -6.51 -4.50 16.10
N LYS A 22 -6.36 -3.18 16.07
CA LYS A 22 -5.98 -2.40 17.25
C LYS A 22 -6.85 -2.74 18.46
N ALA A 23 -8.14 -2.99 18.26
CA ALA A 23 -9.11 -3.22 19.32
C ALA A 23 -8.81 -4.47 20.17
N TYR A 24 -8.16 -5.48 19.60
CA TYR A 24 -7.88 -6.75 20.29
C TYR A 24 -6.39 -7.09 20.35
N ALA A 25 -5.52 -6.30 19.72
CA ALA A 25 -4.10 -6.59 19.65
C ALA A 25 -3.45 -6.75 21.03
N LEU A 26 -3.85 -5.95 22.02
CA LEU A 26 -3.31 -6.05 23.38
C LEU A 26 -3.69 -7.37 24.05
N ASP A 27 -4.95 -7.77 23.95
CA ASP A 27 -5.44 -9.01 24.55
C ASP A 27 -4.83 -10.25 23.89
N ARG A 28 -4.52 -10.18 22.59
CA ARG A 28 -3.98 -11.31 21.82
C ARG A 28 -2.46 -11.45 21.92
N LEU A 29 -1.74 -10.34 21.93
CA LEU A 29 -0.27 -10.34 21.85
C LEU A 29 0.38 -10.10 23.22
N GLY A 30 -0.32 -9.45 24.14
CA GLY A 30 0.25 -8.96 25.39
C GLY A 30 1.16 -7.75 25.20
N PRO A 31 1.54 -7.08 26.29
CA PRO A 31 2.32 -5.83 26.24
C PRO A 31 3.73 -6.03 25.70
N GLU A 32 4.38 -7.18 25.99
CA GLU A 32 5.75 -7.45 25.57
C GLU A 32 5.87 -7.53 24.05
N ARG A 33 4.98 -8.27 23.38
CA ARG A 33 5.00 -8.39 21.92
C ARG A 33 4.50 -7.16 21.20
N LEU A 34 3.67 -6.34 21.86
CA LEU A 34 3.25 -5.04 21.33
C LEU A 34 4.29 -3.93 21.49
N ALA A 35 5.36 -4.17 22.24
CA ALA A 35 6.48 -3.24 22.29
C ALA A 35 7.18 -3.13 20.92
N ASP A 36 7.19 -4.21 20.12
CA ASP A 36 7.54 -4.14 18.71
C ASP A 36 6.27 -3.91 17.87
N PRO A 37 6.19 -2.82 17.08
CA PRO A 37 4.98 -2.51 16.33
C PRO A 37 4.58 -3.65 15.38
N PRO A 38 3.32 -4.13 15.39
CA PRO A 38 2.80 -4.94 14.30
C PRO A 38 2.56 -4.08 13.06
N TYR A 39 2.38 -4.72 11.90
CA TYR A 39 2.10 -4.03 10.63
C TYR A 39 3.16 -2.98 10.25
N ARG A 40 4.44 -3.37 10.30
CA ARG A 40 5.62 -2.51 10.12
C ARG A 40 5.86 -2.03 8.68
N MET A 41 4.83 -1.51 8.02
CA MET A 41 4.88 -1.07 6.62
C MET A 41 6.12 -0.22 6.39
N ALA A 42 6.32 0.79 7.23
CA ALA A 42 7.43 1.69 7.16
C ALA A 42 8.81 1.05 7.18
N SER A 43 9.01 0.05 8.04
CA SER A 43 10.28 -0.68 8.12
C SER A 43 10.59 -1.48 6.85
N PHE A 44 9.58 -1.82 6.04
CA PHE A 44 9.74 -2.63 4.83
C PHE A 44 9.80 -1.82 3.53
N PHE A 45 9.44 -0.54 3.54
CA PHE A 45 9.75 0.39 2.45
C PHE A 45 11.20 0.84 2.61
N SER A 46 12.12 0.28 1.82
CA SER A 46 13.56 0.59 1.86
C SER A 46 13.85 2.06 1.57
N GLY A 47 14.91 2.61 2.20
CA GLY A 47 15.32 4.00 2.06
C GLY A 47 15.66 4.40 0.61
N SER A 48 14.95 5.44 0.15
CA SER A 48 15.22 6.50 -0.85
C SER A 48 16.30 6.42 -1.94
N GLU A 49 16.98 5.32 -2.19
CA GLU A 49 17.88 5.25 -3.35
C GLU A 49 17.07 4.86 -4.60
N SER A 50 16.69 5.88 -5.36
CA SER A 50 16.17 5.74 -6.72
C SER A 50 17.08 4.82 -7.52
N PRO A 51 16.63 3.65 -8.00
CA PRO A 51 17.45 2.84 -8.87
C PRO A 51 17.70 3.59 -10.19
N PRO A 52 18.92 3.51 -10.77
CA PRO A 52 19.18 4.11 -12.06
C PRO A 52 18.25 3.51 -13.11
N ALA A 53 17.70 4.37 -13.97
CA ALA A 53 16.69 4.07 -15.00
C ALA A 53 17.10 3.04 -16.08
N SER A 54 18.22 2.33 -15.90
CA SER A 54 18.87 1.46 -16.90
C SER A 54 18.98 -0.01 -16.47
N THR A 55 18.66 -0.37 -15.23
CA THR A 55 18.70 -1.78 -14.82
C THR A 55 17.33 -2.43 -15.05
N SER A 56 17.25 -3.42 -15.94
CA SER A 56 16.06 -4.25 -16.26
C SER A 56 15.52 -5.11 -15.11
N GLN A 57 15.86 -4.74 -13.87
CA GLN A 57 15.32 -5.25 -12.61
C GLN A 57 14.83 -4.04 -11.83
N SER A 58 13.53 -3.78 -11.87
CA SER A 58 12.87 -2.80 -11.00
C SER A 58 13.16 -3.19 -9.55
N LYS A 59 14.06 -2.47 -8.88
CA LYS A 59 14.16 -2.57 -7.42
C LYS A 59 12.87 -1.96 -6.87
N LEU A 60 12.02 -2.83 -6.33
CA LEU A 60 10.73 -2.48 -5.76
C LEU A 60 10.91 -1.47 -4.62
N ALA A 61 10.08 -0.42 -4.59
CA ALA A 61 10.16 0.62 -3.56
C ALA A 61 9.75 0.15 -2.16
N GLY A 62 9.15 -1.05 -2.03
CA GLY A 62 8.72 -1.61 -0.75
C GLY A 62 7.76 -2.81 -0.91
N PRO A 63 6.95 -3.13 0.11
CA PRO A 63 6.05 -4.28 0.09
C PRO A 63 4.90 -4.12 -0.92
N VAL A 64 4.28 -5.24 -1.26
CA VAL A 64 2.94 -5.29 -1.88
C VAL A 64 1.92 -4.88 -0.84
N LEU A 65 0.98 -4.02 -1.22
CA LEU A 65 -0.18 -3.70 -0.39
C LEU A 65 -1.45 -4.29 -1.01
N GLY A 66 -2.37 -4.73 -0.16
CA GLY A 66 -3.65 -5.30 -0.57
C GLY A 66 -4.73 -5.12 0.49
N SER A 67 -5.97 -5.50 0.17
CA SER A 67 -7.09 -5.41 1.12
C SER A 67 -7.26 -6.66 1.97
N ASN A 68 -6.98 -7.86 1.44
CA ASN A 68 -7.45 -9.14 2.03
C ASN A 68 -9.00 -9.23 2.07
N VAL A 69 -9.64 -8.86 0.95
CA VAL A 69 -11.06 -9.15 0.72
C VAL A 69 -11.32 -10.68 0.72
N PRO A 70 -12.39 -11.19 1.36
CA PRO A 70 -13.54 -10.47 1.92
C PRO A 70 -13.44 -10.09 3.40
N VAL A 71 -12.29 -10.27 4.06
CA VAL A 71 -12.14 -9.91 5.48
C VAL A 71 -12.24 -8.39 5.67
N GLU A 72 -11.65 -7.63 4.74
CA GLU A 72 -11.75 -6.17 4.65
C GLU A 72 -12.37 -5.75 3.30
N LEU A 73 -12.81 -4.49 3.16
CA LEU A 73 -13.37 -4.01 1.90
C LEU A 73 -12.31 -3.94 0.77
N PRO A 74 -12.71 -4.13 -0.50
CA PRO A 74 -11.77 -4.18 -1.63
C PRO A 74 -11.24 -2.82 -2.09
N SER A 75 -11.23 -1.79 -1.23
CA SER A 75 -10.91 -0.42 -1.62
C SER A 75 -9.41 -0.10 -1.45
N PRO A 76 -8.68 0.20 -2.55
CA PRO A 76 -7.30 0.66 -2.45
C PRO A 76 -7.17 2.00 -1.71
N SER A 77 -8.13 2.92 -1.87
CA SER A 77 -8.07 4.24 -1.22
C SER A 77 -8.19 4.12 0.30
N GLU A 78 -8.99 3.18 0.81
CA GLU A 78 -9.08 2.86 2.24
C GLU A 78 -7.79 2.24 2.76
N GLY A 79 -7.18 1.32 1.99
CA GLY A 79 -5.88 0.75 2.31
C GLY A 79 -4.77 1.79 2.35
N ILE A 80 -4.74 2.72 1.39
CA ILE A 80 -3.78 3.83 1.38
C ILE A 80 -4.04 4.78 2.56
N CYS A 81 -5.29 5.14 2.84
CA CYS A 81 -5.66 5.92 4.03
C CYS A 81 -5.16 5.25 5.32
N ALA A 82 -5.34 3.94 5.46
CA ALA A 82 -4.85 3.19 6.61
C ALA A 82 -3.29 3.13 6.67
N ALA A 83 -2.61 3.08 5.53
CA ALA A 83 -1.15 3.10 5.46
C ALA A 83 -0.55 4.46 5.82
N VAL A 84 -1.19 5.55 5.38
CA VAL A 84 -0.71 6.92 5.56
C VAL A 84 -1.17 7.51 6.90
N ALA A 85 -2.48 7.52 7.15
CA ALA A 85 -3.04 8.18 8.32
C ALA A 85 -3.04 7.30 9.58
N ARG A 86 -2.92 5.97 9.42
CA ARG A 86 -3.05 4.98 10.52
C ARG A 86 -4.40 5.07 11.26
N LEU A 87 -5.42 5.60 10.58
CA LEU A 87 -6.80 5.75 11.06
C LEU A 87 -7.70 4.74 10.36
N ASN A 88 -8.74 4.30 11.05
CA ASN A 88 -9.78 3.46 10.46
C ASN A 88 -10.39 4.21 9.26
N PRO A 89 -10.34 3.66 8.04
CA PRO A 89 -10.78 4.38 6.85
C PRO A 89 -12.30 4.51 6.73
N TYR A 90 -13.08 3.75 7.51
CA TYR A 90 -14.55 3.84 7.57
C TYR A 90 -15.05 4.89 8.57
N THR A 91 -14.28 5.20 9.61
CA THR A 91 -14.66 6.21 10.61
C THR A 91 -13.80 7.46 10.60
N GLY A 92 -12.57 7.37 10.08
CA GLY A 92 -11.57 8.44 10.13
C GLY A 92 -11.00 8.65 11.53
N THR A 93 -11.11 7.65 12.40
CA THR A 93 -10.71 7.72 13.80
C THR A 93 -9.83 6.53 14.21
N SER A 94 -9.20 6.61 15.37
CA SER A 94 -8.45 5.50 15.96
C SER A 94 -8.61 5.49 17.47
N LEU A 95 -8.62 4.29 18.05
CA LEU A 95 -8.60 4.09 19.50
C LEU A 95 -7.27 4.58 20.14
N SER A 96 -6.24 4.84 19.34
CA SER A 96 -4.94 5.35 19.81
C SER A 96 -4.80 6.88 19.70
N GLY A 97 -5.90 7.58 19.36
CA GLY A 97 -5.90 9.03 19.19
C GLY A 97 -5.72 9.49 17.73
N PRO A 98 -5.57 10.81 17.51
CA PRO A 98 -5.67 11.43 16.18
C PRO A 98 -4.52 11.11 15.21
N GLY A 99 -3.41 10.56 15.73
CA GLY A 99 -2.27 10.09 14.93
C GLY A 99 -2.36 8.61 14.54
N GLY A 100 -3.42 7.89 14.96
CA GLY A 100 -3.54 6.48 14.64
C GLY A 100 -2.70 5.57 15.52
N TRP A 101 -2.73 4.26 15.23
CA TRP A 101 -1.95 3.26 15.97
C TRP A 101 -0.59 3.04 15.31
N HIS A 102 0.50 3.16 16.06
CA HIS A 102 1.86 3.13 15.53
C HIS A 102 2.09 4.14 14.38
N PRO A 103 1.93 5.46 14.64
CA PRO A 103 2.17 6.52 13.65
C PRO A 103 3.59 6.49 13.07
N GLU A 104 4.58 6.02 13.85
CA GLU A 104 5.95 5.81 13.38
C GLU A 104 6.06 4.78 12.25
N GLN A 105 5.04 3.93 12.07
CA GLN A 105 4.93 2.99 10.96
C GLN A 105 4.11 3.50 9.77
N ALA A 106 3.67 4.76 9.81
CA ALA A 106 3.01 5.43 8.70
C ALA A 106 3.93 5.61 7.49
N ARG A 107 3.33 5.85 6.33
CA ARG A 107 4.02 6.09 5.05
C ARG A 107 3.43 7.28 4.31
N GLU A 108 4.21 7.85 3.41
CA GLU A 108 3.71 8.88 2.48
C GLU A 108 2.77 8.27 1.44
N SER A 109 1.91 9.10 0.86
CA SER A 109 0.89 8.67 -0.11
C SER A 109 1.48 7.99 -1.35
N GLU A 110 2.64 8.43 -1.83
CA GLU A 110 3.28 7.87 -3.03
C GLU A 110 3.80 6.43 -2.80
N PRO A 111 4.64 6.13 -1.80
CA PRO A 111 5.02 4.75 -1.48
C PRO A 111 3.82 3.83 -1.24
N ALA A 112 2.78 4.34 -0.56
CA ALA A 112 1.55 3.58 -0.35
C ALA A 112 0.81 3.28 -1.67
N LEU A 113 0.69 4.26 -2.57
CA LEU A 113 0.12 4.05 -3.90
C LEU A 113 0.91 3.02 -4.71
N LEU A 114 2.25 3.12 -4.71
CA LEU A 114 3.12 2.14 -5.37
C LEU A 114 2.90 0.73 -4.83
N GLY A 115 2.66 0.59 -3.52
CA GLY A 115 2.27 -0.63 -2.85
C GLY A 115 1.07 -1.35 -3.50
N PHE A 116 0.05 -0.59 -3.89
CA PHE A 116 -1.17 -1.10 -4.55
C PHE A 116 -1.08 -1.16 -6.08
N ALA A 117 -0.01 -0.60 -6.68
CA ALA A 117 0.15 -0.49 -8.12
C ALA A 117 1.37 -1.31 -8.60
N ARG A 118 2.53 -0.68 -8.81
CA ARG A 118 3.76 -1.35 -9.29
C ARG A 118 4.18 -2.52 -8.42
N ASN A 119 4.11 -2.37 -7.10
CA ASN A 119 4.52 -3.42 -6.19
C ASN A 119 3.60 -4.63 -6.31
N ALA A 120 2.28 -4.40 -6.39
CA ALA A 120 1.30 -5.45 -6.63
C ALA A 120 1.53 -6.16 -7.98
N ALA A 121 1.85 -5.41 -9.05
CA ALA A 121 2.19 -5.99 -10.34
C ALA A 121 3.44 -6.90 -10.26
N TYR A 122 4.47 -6.48 -9.51
CA TYR A 122 5.65 -7.31 -9.24
C TYR A 122 5.33 -8.56 -8.42
N GLY A 123 4.51 -8.42 -7.36
CA GLY A 123 4.05 -9.58 -6.57
C GLY A 123 3.21 -10.56 -7.40
N TRP A 124 2.69 -10.10 -8.53
CA TRP A 124 1.96 -10.90 -9.52
C TRP A 124 2.81 -11.33 -10.73
N GLU A 125 4.13 -11.06 -10.73
CA GLU A 125 5.04 -11.37 -11.85
C GLU A 125 4.61 -10.72 -13.18
N ARG A 126 4.02 -9.53 -13.09
CA ARG A 126 3.53 -8.71 -14.21
C ARG A 126 4.08 -7.29 -14.20
N GLU A 127 5.23 -7.08 -13.58
CA GLU A 127 5.87 -5.76 -13.48
C GLU A 127 6.26 -5.16 -14.83
N ARG A 128 6.30 -5.96 -15.90
CA ARG A 128 6.55 -5.51 -17.28
C ARG A 128 5.27 -5.29 -18.10
N GLU A 129 4.11 -5.56 -17.50
CA GLU A 129 2.81 -5.55 -18.18
C GLU A 129 1.84 -4.57 -17.52
N THR A 130 1.88 -4.35 -16.21
CA THR A 130 0.89 -3.53 -15.50
C THR A 130 1.46 -2.83 -14.25
N GLY A 131 0.61 -2.05 -13.56
CA GLY A 131 0.95 -1.34 -12.33
C GLY A 131 1.49 0.08 -12.53
N ALA A 132 1.58 0.54 -13.78
CA ALA A 132 2.03 1.88 -14.14
C ALA A 132 1.37 2.37 -15.44
N ILE A 133 1.26 3.69 -15.59
CA ILE A 133 0.86 4.34 -16.84
C ILE A 133 2.14 4.57 -17.67
N GLU A 134 2.51 3.57 -18.47
CA GLU A 134 3.70 3.59 -19.32
C GLU A 134 3.38 2.98 -20.70
N MET A 135 4.17 3.35 -21.72
CA MET A 135 4.04 2.74 -23.05
C MET A 135 4.17 1.21 -22.96
N ARG A 136 3.34 0.49 -23.71
CA ARG A 136 3.28 -0.99 -23.78
C ARG A 136 2.75 -1.70 -22.54
N TYR A 137 2.44 -0.99 -21.45
CA TYR A 137 1.72 -1.56 -20.31
C TYR A 137 0.23 -1.63 -20.65
N TRP A 138 -0.49 -2.55 -20.02
CA TRP A 138 -1.95 -2.62 -20.04
C TRP A 138 -2.56 -1.26 -19.71
N ALA A 139 -3.61 -0.89 -20.43
CA ALA A 139 -4.35 0.36 -20.26
C ALA A 139 -5.26 0.31 -19.03
N GLY A 140 -4.67 0.15 -17.84
CA GLY A 140 -5.36 0.21 -16.55
C GLY A 140 -5.21 1.59 -15.90
N TRP A 141 -6.30 2.34 -15.80
CA TRP A 141 -6.30 3.66 -15.17
C TRP A 141 -7.65 3.97 -14.51
N VAL A 142 -7.63 4.95 -13.60
CA VAL A 142 -8.83 5.50 -12.98
C VAL A 142 -8.78 7.02 -13.00
N VAL A 143 -9.94 7.66 -13.15
CA VAL A 143 -10.10 9.09 -12.94
C VAL A 143 -10.73 9.29 -11.57
N LEU A 144 -10.08 10.07 -10.72
CA LEU A 144 -10.54 10.34 -9.36
C LEU A 144 -11.37 11.63 -9.31
N ASP A 145 -12.29 11.73 -8.34
CA ASP A 145 -13.14 12.91 -8.17
C ASP A 145 -12.45 14.12 -7.52
N ARG A 146 -11.20 13.94 -7.11
CA ARG A 146 -10.32 14.92 -6.48
C ARG A 146 -8.87 14.57 -6.74
N ASP A 147 -8.00 15.55 -6.53
CA ASP A 147 -6.56 15.32 -6.58
C ASP A 147 -6.12 14.48 -5.38
N PHE A 148 -5.47 13.36 -5.67
CA PHE A 148 -4.94 12.41 -4.70
C PHE A 148 -3.75 12.98 -3.92
N TRP A 149 -3.00 13.92 -4.51
CA TRP A 149 -1.75 14.44 -3.95
C TRP A 149 -1.91 15.65 -3.03
N LEU A 150 -3.08 16.29 -3.03
CA LEU A 150 -3.31 17.49 -2.22
C LEU A 150 -3.41 17.20 -0.72
N ASP A 151 -3.78 15.98 -0.33
CA ASP A 151 -3.85 15.58 1.07
C ASP A 151 -2.64 14.75 1.51
N ALA A 152 -1.61 15.46 1.96
CA ALA A 152 -0.41 14.84 2.54
C ALA A 152 -0.69 14.06 3.84
N THR A 153 -1.83 14.28 4.50
CA THR A 153 -2.19 13.56 5.74
C THR A 153 -2.82 12.20 5.47
N GLY A 154 -3.23 11.95 4.23
CA GLY A 154 -3.92 10.72 3.80
C GLY A 154 -5.34 10.56 4.34
N LYS A 155 -5.84 11.47 5.19
CA LYS A 155 -7.14 11.34 5.86
C LYS A 155 -8.31 11.45 4.90
N GLY A 156 -8.25 12.37 3.96
CA GLY A 156 -9.23 12.61 2.90
C GLY A 156 -9.17 11.58 1.76
N LEU A 157 -8.17 10.68 1.75
CA LEU A 157 -8.10 9.60 0.77
C LEU A 157 -9.28 8.63 0.89
N ARG A 158 -9.85 8.50 2.09
CA ARG A 158 -11.07 7.70 2.33
C ARG A 158 -12.30 8.22 1.57
N ASP A 159 -12.32 9.50 1.21
CA ASP A 159 -13.44 10.15 0.53
C ASP A 159 -13.23 10.25 -0.99
N VAL A 160 -12.09 9.73 -1.49
CA VAL A 160 -11.79 9.68 -2.92
C VAL A 160 -12.75 8.71 -3.59
N ARG A 161 -13.38 9.17 -4.68
CA ARG A 161 -14.23 8.32 -5.51
C ARG A 161 -13.67 8.20 -6.92
N VAL A 162 -13.83 7.02 -7.49
CA VAL A 162 -13.55 6.77 -8.91
C VAL A 162 -14.72 7.32 -9.73
N ARG A 163 -14.43 8.27 -10.63
CA ARG A 163 -15.39 8.82 -11.61
C ARG A 163 -15.46 7.98 -12.88
N ASP A 164 -14.31 7.48 -13.31
CA ASP A 164 -14.18 6.69 -14.53
C ASP A 164 -13.05 5.68 -14.38
N LEU A 165 -13.10 4.59 -15.14
CA LEU A 165 -12.08 3.55 -15.15
C LEU A 165 -11.87 3.00 -16.56
N GLY A 166 -10.61 2.90 -16.96
CA GLY A 166 -10.21 2.24 -18.20
C GLY A 166 -9.57 0.89 -17.90
N ARG A 167 -9.87 -0.10 -18.75
CA ARG A 167 -9.21 -1.41 -18.75
C ARG A 167 -9.00 -1.86 -20.20
N GLY A 168 -7.77 -2.20 -20.54
CA GLY A 168 -7.41 -2.83 -21.80
C GLY A 168 -6.12 -3.63 -21.65
N GLU A 169 -6.07 -4.82 -22.22
CA GLU A 169 -4.88 -5.69 -22.24
C GLU A 169 -3.96 -5.36 -23.42
N GLU A 170 -4.44 -4.59 -24.39
CA GLU A 170 -3.62 -4.01 -25.45
C GLU A 170 -2.84 -2.82 -24.89
N GLY A 171 -1.53 -2.81 -25.16
CA GLY A 171 -0.61 -1.82 -24.58
C GLY A 171 -1.03 -0.39 -24.94
N VAL A 172 -0.79 0.57 -24.04
CA VAL A 172 -1.00 1.99 -24.32
C VAL A 172 -0.20 2.37 -25.58
N SER A 173 -0.90 2.58 -26.70
CA SER A 173 -0.33 3.14 -27.92
C SER A 173 -0.42 4.67 -27.81
N CYS A 174 0.69 5.30 -27.44
CA CYS A 174 0.84 6.74 -27.64
C CYS A 174 1.15 7.02 -29.11
#